data_AF-A0A6P4DKD5-F1
#
_entry.id   AF-A0A6P4DKD5-F1
#
_cell.length_a   1.000
_cell.length_b   1.000
_cell.length_c   1.000
_cell.angle_alpha   90.00
_cell.angle_beta   90.00
_cell.angle_gamma   90.00
#
_symmetry.space_group_name_H-M   'P 1'
#
loop_
_entity.id
_entity.type
_entity.pdbx_description
1 polymer ?
#
loop_
_entity_poly.entity_id
_entity_poly.type
_entity_poly.pdbx_seq_one_letter_code
_entity_poly.pdbx_strand_id
1 'polypeptide(L)'
;MTLTPYKGIGEPKVHVTNFESMMFLNSDGNPILCRSFSTFLDGAALLWFSNLPTGSITSFDEFAKMFINHFAASKIYVRDSDYLSTIKQCPHESLKDNMTRFTTAAMEISDLNPEVQLHAIKSGLRPGKFQEAIVVAKPKTLEEFRDKATGQIEIEEL
;
A
#
# COMPACT_ATOMS: atom_id res chain seq x y z
N MET A 1 -4.96 10.13 -12.98
CA MET A 1 -4.86 8.95 -12.09
C MET A 1 -3.38 8.62 -11.97
N THR A 2 -2.81 8.53 -10.77
CA THR A 2 -1.40 8.16 -10.55
C THR A 2 -1.36 6.79 -9.88
N LEU A 3 -0.65 5.84 -10.48
CA LEU A 3 -0.48 4.50 -9.92
C LEU A 3 0.72 4.54 -8.96
N THR A 4 0.51 4.17 -7.71
CA THR A 4 1.60 4.06 -6.73
C THR A 4 2.51 2.89 -7.08
N PRO A 5 3.85 3.05 -7.03
CA PRO A 5 4.76 1.96 -7.31
C PRO A 5 4.59 0.77 -6.37
N TYR A 6 4.60 -0.46 -6.92
CA TYR A 6 4.51 -1.68 -6.15
C TYR A 6 5.87 -2.05 -5.55
N LYS A 7 5.89 -2.32 -4.24
CA LYS A 7 7.12 -2.56 -3.47
C LYS A 7 7.41 -4.04 -3.16
N GLY A 8 6.56 -4.95 -3.64
CA GLY A 8 6.59 -6.38 -3.27
C GLY A 8 5.63 -6.74 -2.13
N ILE A 9 4.74 -5.82 -1.75
CA ILE A 9 3.75 -5.98 -0.68
C ILE A 9 2.40 -5.55 -1.24
N GLY A 10 1.31 -6.22 -0.87
CA GLY A 10 -0.01 -6.00 -1.47
C GLY A 10 -0.44 -7.15 -2.36
N GLU A 11 -1.68 -7.09 -2.86
CA GLU A 11 -2.22 -8.01 -3.88
C GLU A 11 -1.59 -7.68 -5.25
N PRO A 12 -0.68 -8.52 -5.79
CA PRO A 12 0.02 -8.22 -7.04
C PRO A 12 -0.93 -8.16 -8.23
N LYS A 13 -2.03 -8.93 -8.21
CA LYS A 13 -3.03 -8.92 -9.29
C LYS A 13 -3.74 -7.58 -9.42
N VAL A 14 -4.06 -6.93 -8.30
CA VAL A 14 -4.69 -5.60 -8.30
C VAL A 14 -3.76 -4.56 -8.92
N HIS A 15 -2.46 -4.62 -8.61
CA HIS A 15 -1.49 -3.71 -9.20
C HIS A 15 -1.38 -3.88 -10.73
N VAL A 16 -1.33 -5.13 -11.22
CA VAL A 16 -1.35 -5.43 -12.67
C VAL A 16 -2.62 -4.87 -13.32
N THR A 17 -3.80 -5.15 -12.77
CA THR A 17 -5.09 -4.68 -13.33
C THR A 17 -5.20 -3.16 -13.35
N ASN A 18 -4.71 -2.47 -12.31
CA ASN A 18 -4.70 -1.01 -12.27
C ASN A 18 -3.75 -0.42 -13.31
N PHE A 19 -2.58 -1.04 -13.50
CA PHE A 19 -1.65 -0.66 -14.56
C PHE A 19 -2.26 -0.85 -15.96
N GLU A 20 -2.84 -2.03 -16.23
CA GLU A 20 -3.51 -2.31 -17.50
C GLU A 20 -4.62 -1.31 -17.79
N SER A 21 -5.45 -1.00 -16.78
CA SER A 21 -6.53 -0.01 -16.89
C SER A 21 -5.98 1.40 -17.19
N MET A 22 -4.86 1.78 -16.56
CA MET A 22 -4.19 3.05 -16.85
C MET A 22 -3.61 3.10 -18.27
N MET A 23 -3.00 2.00 -18.73
CA MET A 23 -2.36 1.96 -20.05
C MET A 23 -3.37 1.83 -21.19
N PHE A 24 -4.48 1.12 -20.98
CA PHE A 24 -5.59 1.05 -21.94
C PHE A 24 -6.15 2.43 -22.29
N LEU A 25 -6.14 3.36 -21.33
CA LEU A 25 -6.55 4.76 -21.54
C LEU A 25 -5.52 5.59 -22.35
N ASN A 26 -4.30 5.08 -22.57
CA ASN A 26 -3.13 5.83 -23.09
C ASN A 26 -2.48 5.25 -24.38
N SER A 27 -3.12 4.32 -25.10
CA SER A 27 -2.79 3.78 -26.45
C SER A 27 -1.92 2.51 -26.60
N ASP A 28 -1.90 2.00 -27.85
CA ASP A 28 -1.68 0.63 -28.34
C ASP A 28 -0.24 0.06 -28.26
N GLY A 29 -0.06 -1.13 -27.68
CA GLY A 29 1.08 -2.03 -27.97
C GLY A 29 1.75 -2.74 -26.78
N ASN A 30 1.87 -4.06 -26.88
CA ASN A 30 2.40 -5.00 -25.87
C ASN A 30 3.86 -4.74 -25.39
N PRO A 31 4.84 -4.33 -26.25
CA PRO A 31 6.23 -4.11 -25.81
C PRO A 31 6.44 -2.85 -24.97
N ILE A 32 5.60 -1.83 -25.15
CA ILE A 32 5.67 -0.58 -24.38
C ILE A 32 5.22 -0.84 -22.94
N LEU A 33 4.29 -1.76 -22.74
CA LEU A 33 3.74 -2.09 -21.42
C LEU A 33 4.81 -2.63 -20.47
N CYS A 34 5.65 -3.59 -20.87
CA CYS A 34 6.68 -4.15 -19.99
C CYS A 34 7.71 -3.09 -19.54
N ARG A 35 8.15 -2.24 -20.46
CA ARG A 35 9.13 -1.18 -20.16
C ARG A 35 8.52 -0.07 -19.32
N SER A 36 7.26 0.29 -19.55
CA SER A 36 6.54 1.24 -18.71
C SER A 36 6.23 0.66 -17.33
N PHE A 37 5.95 -0.64 -17.22
CA PHE A 37 5.64 -1.28 -15.94
C PHE A 37 6.78 -1.14 -14.93
N SER A 38 8.04 -1.21 -15.36
CA SER A 38 9.19 -1.05 -14.46
C SER A 38 9.24 0.32 -13.77
N THR A 39 8.63 1.37 -14.34
CA THR A 39 8.55 2.69 -13.68
C THR A 39 7.52 2.73 -12.56
N PHE A 40 6.65 1.71 -12.47
CA PHE A 40 5.67 1.51 -11.41
C PHE A 40 6.10 0.42 -10.42
N LEU A 41 7.39 0.09 -10.40
CA LEU A 41 7.98 -0.81 -9.42
C LEU A 41 8.97 -0.05 -8.53
N ASP A 42 9.06 -0.47 -7.27
CA ASP A 42 10.03 0.04 -6.31
C ASP A 42 10.46 -1.11 -5.37
N GLY A 43 11.50 -0.89 -4.55
CA GLY A 43 11.96 -1.83 -3.55
C GLY A 43 12.20 -3.25 -4.08
N ALA A 44 11.64 -4.25 -3.40
CA ALA A 44 11.85 -5.67 -3.72
C ALA A 44 11.31 -6.04 -5.11
N ALA A 45 10.24 -5.39 -5.56
CA ALA A 45 9.67 -5.65 -6.88
C ALA A 45 10.55 -5.13 -8.02
N LEU A 46 11.11 -3.93 -7.86
CA LEU A 46 12.07 -3.40 -8.82
C LEU A 46 13.35 -4.25 -8.86
N LEU A 47 13.86 -4.65 -7.69
CA LEU A 47 15.04 -5.52 -7.61
C LEU A 47 14.82 -6.87 -8.29
N TRP A 48 13.65 -7.49 -8.07
CA TRP A 48 13.28 -8.72 -8.77
C TRP A 48 13.25 -8.51 -10.29
N PHE A 49 12.61 -7.44 -10.75
CA PHE A 49 12.52 -7.11 -12.18
C PHE A 49 13.91 -6.93 -12.81
N SER A 50 14.81 -6.19 -12.16
CA SER A 50 16.17 -5.96 -12.65
C SER A 50 17.04 -7.22 -12.74
N ASN A 51 16.69 -8.28 -12.01
CA ASN A 51 17.41 -9.56 -12.02
C ASN A 51 16.85 -10.56 -13.05
N LEU A 52 15.83 -10.19 -13.83
CA LEU A 52 15.31 -11.07 -14.88
C LEU A 52 16.33 -11.22 -16.02
N PRO A 53 16.52 -12.44 -16.57
CA PRO A 53 17.43 -12.64 -17.70
C PRO A 53 17.03 -11.81 -18.91
N THR A 54 18.01 -11.27 -19.64
CA THR A 54 17.74 -10.54 -20.88
C THR A 54 16.99 -11.42 -21.88
N GLY A 55 15.89 -10.91 -22.46
CA GLY A 55 15.07 -11.65 -23.41
C GLY A 55 14.11 -12.68 -22.77
N SER A 56 14.02 -12.74 -21.44
CA SER A 56 13.08 -13.64 -20.73
C SER A 56 11.60 -13.22 -20.82
N ILE A 57 11.32 -11.98 -21.23
CA ILE A 57 9.96 -11.45 -21.35
C ILE A 57 9.62 -11.30 -22.83
N THR A 58 8.67 -12.10 -23.32
CA THR A 58 8.21 -12.03 -24.72
C THR A 58 6.91 -11.24 -24.90
N SER A 59 6.12 -11.11 -23.83
CA SER A 59 4.87 -10.36 -23.79
C SER A 59 4.55 -9.87 -22.38
N PHE A 60 3.70 -8.85 -22.27
CA PHE A 60 3.22 -8.37 -20.97
C PHE A 60 2.40 -9.43 -20.23
N ASP A 61 1.59 -10.23 -20.94
CA ASP A 61 0.78 -11.28 -20.32
C ASP A 61 1.64 -12.36 -19.64
N GLU A 62 2.75 -12.75 -20.27
CA GLU A 62 3.71 -13.69 -19.69
C GLU A 62 4.40 -13.08 -18.46
N PHE A 63 4.84 -11.83 -18.60
CA PHE A 63 5.45 -11.09 -17.50
C PHE A 63 4.50 -10.92 -16.30
N ALA A 64 3.24 -10.54 -16.54
CA ALA A 64 2.23 -10.36 -15.51
C ALA A 64 1.99 -11.66 -14.73
N LYS A 65 1.94 -12.81 -15.42
CA LYS A 65 1.86 -14.14 -14.77
C LYS A 65 3.08 -14.43 -13.92
N MET A 66 4.29 -14.18 -14.42
CA MET A 66 5.53 -14.35 -13.65
C MET A 66 5.55 -13.47 -12.41
N PHE A 67 5.18 -12.20 -12.54
CA PHE A 67 5.10 -11.24 -11.45
C PHE A 67 4.08 -11.68 -10.38
N ILE A 68 2.86 -12.02 -10.78
CA ILE A 68 1.81 -12.49 -9.85
C ILE A 68 2.25 -13.76 -9.13
N ASN A 69 2.88 -14.71 -9.83
CA ASN A 69 3.38 -15.93 -9.21
C ASN A 69 4.53 -15.67 -8.25
N HIS A 70 5.48 -14.80 -8.61
CA HIS A 70 6.61 -14.46 -7.74
C HIS A 70 6.16 -13.80 -6.44
N PHE A 71 5.17 -12.91 -6.52
CA PHE A 71 4.62 -12.19 -5.37
C PHE A 71 3.35 -12.83 -4.78
N ALA A 72 3.01 -14.08 -5.12
CA ALA A 72 1.75 -14.68 -4.66
C ALA A 72 1.62 -14.73 -3.12
N ALA A 73 2.73 -14.90 -2.40
CA ALA A 73 2.77 -14.91 -0.95
C ALA A 73 2.53 -13.52 -0.32
N SER A 74 2.79 -12.42 -1.04
CA SER A 74 2.58 -11.07 -0.51
C SER A 74 1.10 -10.79 -0.23
N LYS A 75 0.20 -11.43 -0.99
CA LYS A 75 -1.24 -11.40 -0.74
C LYS A 75 -1.61 -12.03 0.61
N ILE A 76 -0.97 -13.15 0.96
CA ILE A 76 -1.23 -13.83 2.23
C ILE A 76 -0.75 -12.93 3.37
N TYR A 77 0.43 -12.34 3.22
CA TYR A 77 0.95 -11.39 4.19
C TYR A 77 0.01 -10.21 4.42
N VAL A 78 -0.60 -9.64 3.37
CA VAL A 78 -1.55 -8.52 3.49
C VAL A 78 -2.80 -8.86 4.30
N ARG A 79 -3.21 -10.14 4.29
CA ARG A 79 -4.33 -10.65 5.09
C ARG A 79 -3.94 -11.01 6.51
N ASP A 80 -2.67 -10.92 6.85
CA ASP A 80 -2.16 -11.11 8.20
C ASP A 80 -2.26 -9.79 8.99
N SER A 81 -2.61 -9.86 10.27
CA SER A 81 -2.64 -8.70 11.17
C SER A 81 -1.28 -8.01 11.33
N ASP A 82 -0.17 -8.76 11.16
CA ASP A 82 1.18 -8.21 11.20
C ASP A 82 1.43 -7.19 10.07
N TYR A 83 0.71 -7.29 8.95
CA TYR A 83 0.85 -6.35 7.84
C TYR A 83 0.48 -4.92 8.23
N LEU A 84 -0.49 -4.73 9.13
CA LEU A 84 -0.88 -3.38 9.59
C LEU A 84 0.30 -2.63 10.22
N SER A 85 1.23 -3.34 10.85
CA SER A 85 2.42 -2.74 11.45
C SER A 85 3.38 -2.14 10.40
N THR A 86 3.31 -2.58 9.15
CA THR A 86 4.10 -2.05 8.02
C THR A 86 3.52 -0.78 7.42
N ILE A 87 2.25 -0.48 7.70
CA ILE A 87 1.58 0.73 7.20
C ILE A 87 2.07 1.91 8.04
N LYS A 88 3.02 2.65 7.47
CA LYS A 88 3.54 3.90 8.05
C LYS A 88 3.01 5.09 7.25
N GLN A 89 2.64 6.14 7.98
CA GLN A 89 2.31 7.43 7.41
C GLN A 89 3.57 8.04 6.79
N CYS A 90 3.50 8.36 5.50
CA CYS A 90 4.64 8.95 4.81
C CYS A 90 4.89 10.41 5.26
N PRO A 91 6.12 10.94 5.12
CA PRO A 91 6.47 12.29 5.58
C PRO A 91 5.54 13.40 5.06
N HIS A 92 5.03 13.28 3.84
CA HIS A 92 4.15 14.29 3.20
C HIS A 92 2.69 13.84 3.06
N GLU A 93 2.32 12.69 3.63
CA GLU A 93 0.97 12.16 3.52
C GLU A 93 0.04 12.80 4.57
N SER A 94 -1.16 13.19 4.16
CA SER A 94 -2.17 13.72 5.08
C SER A 94 -2.60 12.64 6.09
N LEU A 95 -3.10 13.03 7.26
CA LEU A 95 -3.63 12.04 8.20
C LEU A 95 -4.80 11.27 7.58
N LYS A 96 -5.64 11.93 6.80
CA LYS A 96 -6.79 11.34 6.10
C LYS A 96 -6.38 10.24 5.14
N ASP A 97 -5.41 10.49 4.26
CA ASP A 97 -4.95 9.49 3.28
C ASP A 97 -4.36 8.26 3.96
N ASN A 98 -3.55 8.48 5.02
CA ASN A 98 -3.01 7.38 5.81
C ASN A 98 -4.11 6.56 6.50
N MET A 99 -5.10 7.23 7.11
CA MET A 99 -6.25 6.59 7.76
C MET A 99 -7.09 5.77 6.77
N THR A 100 -7.31 6.30 5.57
CA THR A 100 -8.00 5.58 4.48
C THR A 100 -7.24 4.34 4.09
N ARG A 101 -5.93 4.44 3.80
CA ARG A 101 -5.08 3.27 3.46
C ARG A 101 -5.08 2.22 4.57
N PHE A 102 -4.90 2.64 5.82
CA PHE A 102 -4.89 1.74 6.96
C PHE A 102 -6.24 1.02 7.13
N THR A 103 -7.35 1.75 7.00
CA THR A 103 -8.69 1.18 7.13
C THR A 103 -8.99 0.20 6.00
N THR A 104 -8.63 0.53 4.76
CA THR A 104 -8.76 -0.39 3.62
C THR A 104 -8.00 -1.69 3.86
N ALA A 105 -6.75 -1.62 4.32
CA ALA A 105 -5.97 -2.82 4.64
C ALA A 105 -6.60 -3.64 5.80
N ALA A 106 -7.06 -2.97 6.85
CA ALA A 106 -7.71 -3.63 7.98
C ALA A 106 -8.99 -4.39 7.58
N MET A 107 -9.73 -3.91 6.58
CA MET A 107 -10.92 -4.59 6.06
C MET A 107 -10.62 -5.90 5.32
N GLU A 108 -9.40 -6.10 4.84
CA GLU A 108 -9.00 -7.33 4.16
C GLU A 108 -8.61 -8.47 5.13
N ILE A 109 -8.48 -8.16 6.43
CA ILE A 109 -8.03 -9.08 7.47
C ILE A 109 -9.26 -9.58 8.25
N SER A 110 -9.55 -10.87 8.15
CA SER A 110 -10.60 -11.52 8.95
C SER A 110 -10.20 -11.64 10.42
N ASP A 111 -11.16 -11.52 11.33
CA ASP A 111 -10.97 -11.69 12.78
C ASP A 111 -9.89 -10.78 13.39
N LEU A 112 -9.70 -9.57 12.83
CA LEU A 112 -8.71 -8.61 13.30
C LEU A 112 -8.99 -8.17 14.75
N ASN A 113 -8.01 -8.39 15.63
CA ASN A 113 -8.07 -7.93 17.02
C ASN A 113 -8.03 -6.39 17.10
N PRO A 114 -9.02 -5.73 17.74
CA PRO A 114 -9.06 -4.27 17.86
C PRO A 114 -7.85 -3.65 18.57
N GLU A 115 -7.25 -4.35 19.54
CA GLU A 115 -6.05 -3.88 20.24
C GLU A 115 -4.82 -3.90 19.34
N VAL A 116 -4.67 -4.95 18.51
CA VAL A 116 -3.60 -5.04 17.50
C VAL A 116 -3.77 -3.93 16.46
N GLN A 117 -5.01 -3.72 15.98
CA GLN A 117 -5.33 -2.65 15.05
C GLN A 117 -4.99 -1.26 15.64
N LEU A 118 -5.39 -1.01 16.89
CA LEU A 118 -5.12 0.25 17.59
C LEU A 118 -3.62 0.44 17.81
N HIS A 119 -2.89 -0.62 18.18
CA HIS A 119 -1.44 -0.56 18.34
C HIS A 119 -0.74 -0.22 17.01
N ALA A 120 -1.12 -0.91 15.93
CA ALA A 120 -0.53 -0.73 14.62
C ALA A 120 -0.75 0.70 14.08
N ILE A 121 -1.97 1.24 14.18
CA ILE A 121 -2.27 2.59 13.66
C ILE A 121 -1.52 3.67 14.44
N LYS A 122 -1.45 3.56 15.78
CA LYS A 122 -0.69 4.49 16.62
C LYS A 122 0.81 4.45 16.29
N SER A 123 1.34 3.25 16.10
CA SER A 123 2.76 3.02 15.75
C SER A 123 3.07 3.36 14.29
N GLY A 124 2.05 3.54 13.46
CA GLY A 124 2.15 3.92 12.06
C GLY A 124 2.25 5.43 11.84
N LEU A 125 1.89 6.24 12.83
CA LEU A 125 1.89 7.70 12.70
C LEU A 125 3.30 8.25 12.46
N ARG A 126 3.39 9.27 11.60
CA ARG A 126 4.64 10.02 11.43
C ARG A 126 4.91 10.87 12.67
N PRO A 127 6.17 11.17 13.01
CA PRO A 127 6.48 12.14 14.05
C PRO A 127 5.81 13.50 13.77
N GLY A 128 5.23 14.11 14.79
CA GLY A 128 4.60 15.42 14.71
C GLY A 128 3.50 15.63 15.75
N LYS A 129 2.85 16.79 15.69
CA LYS A 129 1.86 17.25 16.69
C LYS A 129 0.77 16.22 16.99
N PHE A 130 0.26 15.55 15.97
CA PHE A 130 -0.78 14.54 16.17
C PHE A 130 -0.25 13.31 16.91
N GLN A 131 0.91 12.79 16.52
CA GLN A 131 1.53 11.65 17.20
C GLN A 131 1.83 11.98 18.68
N GLU A 132 2.32 13.19 18.96
CA GLU A 132 2.52 13.69 20.33
C GLU A 132 1.20 13.74 21.12
N ALA A 133 0.13 14.27 20.52
CA ALA A 133 -1.19 14.33 21.14
C ALA A 133 -1.75 12.93 21.46
N ILE A 134 -1.51 11.94 20.59
CA ILE A 134 -1.88 10.54 20.82
C ILE A 134 -1.07 9.92 21.98
N VAL A 135 0.24 10.21 22.06
CA VAL A 135 1.10 9.74 23.16
C VAL A 135 0.64 10.31 24.51
N VAL A 136 0.22 11.57 24.54
CA VAL A 136 -0.30 12.22 25.76
C VAL A 136 -1.66 11.66 26.14
N ALA A 137 -2.58 11.58 25.19
CA ALA A 137 -3.95 11.18 25.47
C ALA A 137 -4.13 9.68 25.72
N LYS A 138 -3.22 8.84 25.19
CA LYS A 138 -3.19 7.37 25.37
C LYS A 138 -4.55 6.71 25.13
N PRO A 139 -5.14 6.86 23.91
CA PRO A 139 -6.41 6.23 23.61
C PRO A 139 -6.31 4.70 23.75
N LYS A 140 -7.31 4.12 24.41
CA LYS A 140 -7.46 2.70 24.71
C LYS A 140 -8.37 1.98 23.74
N THR A 141 -9.21 2.72 23.01
CA THR A 141 -10.13 2.16 22.01
C THR A 141 -9.87 2.78 20.63
N LEU A 142 -10.32 2.09 19.58
CA LEU A 142 -10.31 2.62 18.21
C LEU A 142 -11.23 3.84 18.06
N GLU A 143 -12.33 3.89 18.83
CA GLU A 143 -13.27 5.01 18.85
C GLU A 143 -12.59 6.28 19.39
N GLU A 144 -11.97 6.21 20.57
CA GLU A 144 -11.23 7.34 21.16
C GLU A 144 -10.11 7.85 20.24
N PHE A 145 -9.45 6.94 19.52
CA PHE A 145 -8.44 7.31 18.53
C PHE A 145 -9.06 8.02 17.32
N ARG A 146 -10.18 7.51 16.79
CA ARG A 146 -10.88 8.09 15.64
C ARG A 146 -11.42 9.47 15.94
N ASP A 147 -12.00 9.69 17.11
CA ASP A 147 -12.52 11.02 17.50
C ASP A 147 -11.42 12.08 17.47
N LYS A 148 -10.22 11.72 17.96
CA LYS A 148 -9.04 12.61 17.88
C LYS A 148 -8.55 12.81 16.46
N ALA A 149 -8.53 11.75 15.66
CA ALA A 149 -8.10 11.82 14.27
C ALA A 149 -9.01 12.73 13.46
N THR A 150 -10.34 12.68 13.66
CA THR A 150 -11.31 13.55 12.98
C THR A 150 -11.01 15.02 13.24
N GLY A 151 -10.85 15.41 14.51
CA GLY A 151 -10.51 16.80 14.83
C GLY A 151 -9.18 17.26 14.24
N GLN A 152 -8.18 16.37 14.15
CA GLN A 152 -6.91 16.70 13.51
C GLN A 152 -7.02 16.81 11.98
N ILE A 153 -7.81 15.95 11.34
CA ILE A 153 -8.04 15.99 9.89
C ILE A 153 -8.71 17.32 9.51
N GLU A 154 -9.72 17.74 10.28
CA GLU A 154 -10.37 19.05 10.09
C GLU A 154 -9.36 20.20 10.17
N ILE A 155 -8.42 20.15 11.13
CA ILE A 155 -7.35 21.16 11.26
C ILE A 155 -6.38 21.14 10.07
N GLU A 156 -6.06 19.96 9.52
CA GLU A 156 -5.17 19.83 8.34
C GLU A 156 -5.82 20.33 7.04
N GLU A 157 -7.15 20.36 6.97
CA GLU A 157 -7.93 20.78 5.79
C GLU A 157 -8.39 22.25 5.83
N LEU A 158 -8.11 22.99 6.92
CA LEU A 158 -8.32 24.44 7.06
C LEU A 158 -7.22 25.27 6.37
#